data_AF-A0A7X7E6Y6-F1
#
_entry.id   AF-A0A7X7E6Y6-F1
#
_cell.length_a   1.000
_cell.length_b   1.000
_cell.length_c   1.000
_cell.angle_alpha   90.00
_cell.angle_beta   90.00
_cell.angle_gamma   90.00
#
_symmetry.space_group_name_H-M   'P 1'
#
loop_
_entity.id
_entity.type
_entity.pdbx_description
1 polymer ?
#
loop_
_entity_poly.entity_id
_entity_poly.type
_entity_poly.pdbx_seq_one_letter_code
_entity_poly.pdbx_strand_id
1 'polypeptide(L)'
;MPLSASIRERQREGWFPVISEIKVRSDKEGDLLAGRVPELLACEMARCPIAGISVVTEPEHFGGHMGLLRTVAAAVDVPILHKDFITTERQIEESAEHGASAILLIAAML
;
A
#
# COMPACT_ATOMS: atom_id res chain seq x y z
N MET A 1 2.24 6.84 -12.07
CA MET A 1 3.71 6.63 -12.19
C MET A 1 4.09 5.33 -11.50
N PRO A 2 5.05 4.52 -12.00
CA PRO A 2 5.52 3.32 -11.28
C PRO A 2 6.17 3.68 -9.93
N LEU A 3 5.98 2.85 -8.90
CA LEU A 3 6.57 3.07 -7.57
C LEU A 3 8.10 3.24 -7.62
N SER A 4 8.80 2.48 -8.47
CA SER A 4 10.25 2.57 -8.64
C SER A 4 10.72 3.91 -9.19
N ALA A 5 9.92 4.57 -10.04
CA ALA A 5 10.21 5.91 -10.54
C ALA A 5 10.00 6.96 -9.45
N SER A 6 8.93 6.83 -8.66
CA SER A 6 8.65 7.71 -7.52
C SER A 6 9.74 7.66 -6.46
N ILE A 7 10.24 6.46 -6.13
CA ILE A 7 11.37 6.29 -5.20
C ILE A 7 12.59 7.08 -5.68
N ARG A 8 12.96 6.95 -6.96
CA ARG A 8 14.11 7.66 -7.53
C ARG A 8 13.90 9.18 -7.58
N GLU A 9 12.67 9.62 -7.81
CA GLU A 9 12.29 11.04 -7.77
C GLU A 9 12.52 11.61 -6.37
N ARG A 10 11.99 10.97 -5.32
CA ARG A 10 12.20 11.43 -3.92
C ARG A 10 13.69 11.50 -3.57
N GLN A 11 14.51 10.55 -4.01
CA GLN A 11 15.97 10.60 -3.82
C GLN A 11 16.61 11.81 -4.49
N ARG A 12 16.20 12.15 -5.72
CA ARG A 12 16.74 13.30 -6.47
C ARG A 12 16.34 14.63 -5.85
N GLU A 13 15.18 14.70 -5.21
CA GLU A 13 14.71 15.84 -4.43
C GLU A 13 15.44 16.00 -3.08
N GLY A 14 16.34 15.08 -2.72
CA GLY A 14 17.08 15.09 -1.47
C GLY A 14 16.34 14.45 -0.29
N TRP A 15 15.22 13.75 -0.54
CA TRP A 15 14.46 13.04 0.48
C TRP A 15 14.91 11.58 0.61
N PHE A 16 14.83 11.05 1.83
CA PHE A 16 14.83 9.59 2.03
C PHE A 16 13.46 9.07 1.59
N PRO A 17 13.37 8.18 0.58
CA PRO A 17 12.07 7.71 0.08
C PRO A 17 11.35 6.90 1.15
N VAL A 18 10.17 7.38 1.55
CA VAL A 18 9.29 6.67 2.49
C VAL A 18 8.14 6.06 1.72
N ILE A 19 7.86 4.78 1.97
CA ILE A 19 6.59 4.15 1.60
C ILE A 19 5.79 4.03 2.89
N SER A 20 4.74 4.85 3.07
CA SER A 20 3.89 4.75 4.25
C SER A 20 2.99 3.52 4.16
N GLU A 21 2.53 2.97 5.29
CA GLU A 21 1.69 1.77 5.31
C GLU A 21 0.31 2.09 5.90
N ILE A 22 -0.74 1.67 5.20
CA ILE A 22 -2.09 1.54 5.74
C ILE A 22 -2.31 0.08 6.09
N LYS A 23 -2.52 -0.17 7.38
CA LYS A 23 -2.76 -1.49 7.96
C LYS A 23 -3.90 -1.36 8.97
N VAL A 24 -4.92 -2.21 8.85
CA VAL A 24 -6.13 -2.10 9.67
C VAL A 24 -5.83 -2.49 11.11
N ARG A 25 -5.22 -3.67 11.29
CA ARG A 25 -4.81 -4.17 12.59
C ARG A 25 -3.51 -4.95 12.52
N SER A 26 -2.95 -5.29 13.67
CA SER A 26 -1.93 -6.34 13.80
C SER A 26 -2.17 -7.14 15.07
N ASP A 27 -1.75 -8.42 15.09
CA ASP A 27 -1.84 -9.27 16.29
C ASP A 27 -1.11 -8.67 17.51
N LYS A 28 -0.12 -7.79 17.27
CA LYS A 28 0.70 -7.18 18.32
C LYS A 28 0.09 -5.88 18.86
N GLU A 29 -0.50 -5.06 17.98
CA GLU A 29 -0.87 -3.68 18.30
C GLU A 29 -2.39 -3.45 18.31
N GLY A 30 -3.18 -4.44 17.88
CA GLY A 30 -4.63 -4.31 17.79
C GLY A 30 -5.05 -3.40 16.62
N ASP A 31 -6.07 -2.59 16.82
CA ASP A 31 -6.57 -1.62 15.81
C ASP A 31 -5.58 -0.47 15.61
N LEU A 32 -5.06 -0.36 14.38
CA LEU A 32 -4.09 0.65 13.98
C LEU A 32 -4.74 1.84 13.27
N LEU A 33 -5.99 1.73 12.83
CA LEU A 33 -6.73 2.86 12.29
C LEU A 33 -7.23 3.77 13.41
N ALA A 34 -7.55 3.21 14.57
CA ALA A 34 -8.04 3.97 15.74
C ALA A 34 -9.21 4.89 15.36
N GLY A 35 -10.16 4.35 14.57
CA GLY A 35 -11.34 5.07 14.08
C GLY A 35 -11.09 6.01 12.88
N ARG A 36 -9.85 6.13 12.37
CA ARG A 36 -9.57 6.88 11.14
C ARG A 36 -10.13 6.17 9.92
N VAL A 37 -10.65 6.96 8.99
CA VAL A 37 -11.11 6.51 7.68
C VAL A 37 -9.90 6.30 6.76
N PRO A 38 -9.68 5.10 6.18
CA PRO A 38 -8.47 4.78 5.42
C PRO A 38 -8.16 5.72 4.25
N GLU A 39 -9.16 6.08 3.45
CA GLU A 39 -9.00 7.00 2.31
C GLU A 39 -8.62 8.42 2.75
N LEU A 40 -9.12 8.88 3.90
CA LEU A 40 -8.75 10.18 4.45
C LEU A 40 -7.32 10.14 4.99
N LEU A 41 -6.95 9.05 5.68
CA LEU A 41 -5.59 8.84 6.15
C LEU A 41 -4.60 8.75 4.97
N ALA A 42 -4.98 8.09 3.88
CA ALA A 42 -4.18 8.05 2.65
C ALA A 42 -3.96 9.45 2.07
N CYS A 43 -5.02 10.26 1.98
CA CYS A 43 -4.93 11.65 1.54
C CYS A 43 -3.98 12.47 2.42
N GLU A 44 -4.05 12.29 3.75
CA GLU A 44 -3.16 12.97 4.69
C GLU A 44 -1.70 12.54 4.50
N MET A 45 -1.44 11.24 4.36
CA MET A 45 -0.09 10.71 4.08
C MET A 45 0.46 11.24 2.76
N ALA A 46 -0.37 11.31 1.70
CA ALA A 46 0.03 11.76 0.38
C ALA A 46 0.40 13.26 0.30
N ARG A 47 0.08 14.06 1.32
CA ARG A 47 0.52 15.46 1.43
C ARG A 47 1.98 15.59 1.90
N CYS A 48 2.57 14.51 2.42
CA CYS A 48 3.97 14.45 2.81
C CYS A 48 4.85 14.01 1.61
N PRO A 49 6.18 14.24 1.63
CA PRO A 49 7.09 13.84 0.57
C PRO A 49 7.37 12.31 0.59
N ILE A 50 6.32 11.50 0.45
CA ILE A 50 6.40 10.04 0.38
C ILE A 50 6.56 9.56 -1.07
N ALA A 51 7.16 8.39 -1.24
CA ALA A 51 7.30 7.73 -2.54
C ALA A 51 6.05 6.95 -2.95
N GLY A 52 5.23 6.53 -2.00
CA GLY A 52 4.01 5.76 -2.25
C GLY A 52 3.38 5.27 -0.96
N ILE A 53 2.25 4.57 -1.10
CA ILE A 53 1.52 3.98 0.02
C ILE A 53 1.43 2.47 -0.18
N SER A 54 1.84 1.73 0.83
CA SER A 54 1.60 0.30 0.97
C SER A 54 0.25 0.07 1.63
N VAL A 55 -0.56 -0.83 1.09
CA VAL A 55 -1.84 -1.23 1.67
C VAL A 55 -1.81 -2.71 1.98
N VAL A 56 -2.03 -3.04 3.26
CA VAL A 56 -2.10 -4.43 3.72
C VAL A 56 -3.51 -4.96 3.54
N THR A 57 -3.65 -6.02 2.75
CA THR A 57 -4.93 -6.61 2.31
C THR A 57 -5.20 -7.99 2.88
N GLU A 58 -4.22 -8.59 3.54
CA GLU A 58 -4.36 -9.90 4.16
C GLU A 58 -5.43 -9.83 5.27
N PRO A 59 -6.47 -10.69 5.21
CA PRO A 59 -7.66 -10.53 6.03
C PRO A 59 -7.55 -11.12 7.45
N GLU A 60 -6.84 -12.24 7.62
CA GLU A 60 -6.87 -13.04 8.85
C GLU A 60 -6.11 -12.34 9.98
N HIS A 61 -4.85 -11.95 9.75
CA HIS A 61 -3.99 -11.32 10.75
C HIS A 61 -4.11 -9.80 10.72
N PHE A 62 -4.28 -9.20 9.54
CA PHE A 62 -4.21 -7.75 9.38
C PHE A 62 -5.54 -7.07 9.12
N GLY A 63 -6.64 -7.82 8.94
CA GLY A 63 -7.98 -7.27 8.72
C GLY A 63 -8.13 -6.48 7.41
N GLY A 64 -7.18 -6.68 6.48
CA GLY A 64 -7.20 -6.08 5.17
C GLY A 64 -8.21 -6.75 4.24
N HIS A 65 -8.42 -6.16 3.07
CA HIS A 65 -9.23 -6.74 1.99
C HIS A 65 -9.02 -5.96 0.69
N MET A 66 -9.35 -6.54 -0.46
CA MET A 66 -9.19 -5.88 -1.76
C MET A 66 -10.01 -4.59 -1.93
N GLY A 67 -11.14 -4.48 -1.23
CA GLY A 67 -11.92 -3.24 -1.16
C GLY A 67 -11.12 -2.08 -0.57
N LEU A 68 -10.32 -2.32 0.48
CA LEU A 68 -9.43 -1.34 1.07
C LEU A 68 -8.38 -0.85 0.07
N LEU A 69 -7.77 -1.77 -0.68
CA LEU A 69 -6.80 -1.43 -1.72
C LEU A 69 -7.41 -0.50 -2.77
N ARG A 70 -8.59 -0.86 -3.29
CA ARG A 70 -9.32 -0.07 -4.28
C ARG A 70 -9.68 1.32 -3.74
N THR A 71 -10.20 1.40 -2.52
CA THR A 71 -10.62 2.66 -1.90
C THR A 71 -9.42 3.58 -1.66
N VAL A 72 -8.30 3.07 -1.15
CA VAL A 72 -7.07 3.85 -0.96
C VAL A 72 -6.50 4.29 -2.31
N ALA A 73 -6.42 3.38 -3.29
CA ALA A 73 -5.89 3.70 -4.62
C ALA A 73 -6.73 4.74 -5.36
N ALA A 74 -8.05 4.76 -5.17
CA ALA A 74 -8.92 5.78 -5.75
C ALA A 74 -8.82 7.15 -5.07
N ALA A 75 -8.26 7.22 -3.86
CA ALA A 75 -8.22 8.44 -3.06
C ALA A 75 -6.95 9.29 -3.28
N VAL A 76 -5.88 8.72 -3.86
CA VAL A 76 -4.57 9.38 -3.96
C VAL A 76 -3.90 9.15 -5.32
N ASP A 77 -3.08 10.11 -5.74
CA ASP A 77 -2.32 10.02 -6.99
C ASP A 77 -0.92 9.39 -6.82
N VAL A 78 -0.49 9.15 -5.57
CA VAL A 78 0.80 8.51 -5.29
C VAL A 78 0.74 7.01 -5.59
N PRO A 79 1.85 6.37 -6.01
CA PRO A 79 1.85 4.95 -6.34
C PRO A 79 1.46 4.07 -5.15
N ILE A 80 0.60 3.08 -5.41
CA ILE A 80 0.16 2.10 -4.42
C ILE A 80 0.96 0.80 -4.55
N LEU A 81 1.38 0.26 -3.41
CA LEU A 81 1.92 -1.09 -3.25
C LEU A 81 0.85 -1.98 -2.61
N HIS A 82 0.45 -3.04 -3.32
CA HIS A 82 -0.36 -4.11 -2.74
C HIS A 82 0.54 -5.01 -1.90
N LYS A 83 0.33 -5.00 -0.58
CA LYS A 83 1.14 -5.75 0.38
C LYS A 83 0.36 -6.93 0.93
N ASP A 84 0.58 -8.07 0.27
CA ASP A 84 0.00 -9.36 0.61
C ASP A 84 0.97 -10.50 0.23
N PHE A 85 0.58 -11.73 0.54
CA PHE A 85 1.25 -12.96 0.16
C PHE A 85 0.79 -13.43 -1.23
N ILE A 86 1.42 -12.87 -2.27
CA ILE A 86 1.10 -13.19 -3.66
C ILE A 86 1.83 -14.46 -4.10
N THR A 87 1.08 -15.47 -4.52
CA THR A 87 1.57 -16.80 -4.93
C THR A 87 1.05 -17.24 -6.30
N THR A 88 0.16 -16.47 -6.92
CA THR A 88 -0.45 -16.79 -8.22
C THR A 88 -0.49 -15.58 -9.14
N GLU A 89 -0.43 -15.82 -10.46
CA GLU A 89 -0.55 -14.75 -11.47
C GLU A 89 -1.90 -14.03 -11.40
N ARG A 90 -2.97 -14.74 -11.09
CA ARG A 90 -4.31 -14.16 -10.90
C ARG A 90 -4.32 -13.06 -9.83
N GLN A 91 -3.58 -13.24 -8.73
CA GLN A 91 -3.46 -12.19 -7.70
C GLN A 91 -2.71 -10.96 -8.23
N ILE A 92 -1.77 -11.13 -9.16
CA ILE A 92 -1.07 -10.01 -9.82
C ILE A 92 -2.06 -9.21 -10.68
N GLU A 93 -2.86 -9.89 -11.49
CA GLU A 93 -3.91 -9.28 -12.31
C GLU A 93 -4.92 -8.53 -11.42
N GLU A 94 -5.42 -9.20 -10.38
CA GLU A 94 -6.36 -8.62 -9.42
C GLU A 94 -5.78 -7.37 -8.72
N SER A 95 -4.48 -7.38 -8.39
CA SER A 95 -3.79 -6.22 -7.83
C SER A 95 -3.88 -5.00 -8.76
N ALA A 96 -3.59 -5.21 -10.05
CA ALA A 96 -3.60 -4.15 -11.05
C ALA A 96 -5.02 -3.60 -11.27
N GLU A 97 -6.03 -4.48 -11.33
CA GLU A 97 -7.44 -4.10 -11.46
C GLU A 97 -7.95 -3.26 -10.28
N HIS A 98 -7.33 -3.42 -9.10
CA HIS A 98 -7.64 -2.65 -7.88
C HIS A 98 -6.74 -1.42 -7.69
N GLY A 99 -5.94 -1.05 -8.71
CA GLY A 99 -5.17 0.19 -8.73
C GLY A 99 -3.77 0.09 -8.12
N ALA A 100 -3.27 -1.10 -7.83
CA ALA A 100 -1.89 -1.27 -7.39
C ALA A 100 -0.91 -0.99 -8.55
N SER A 101 0.14 -0.22 -8.24
CA SER A 101 1.25 0.05 -9.16
C SER A 101 2.46 -0.86 -8.93
N ALA A 102 2.45 -1.59 -7.82
CA ALA A 102 3.48 -2.51 -7.39
C ALA A 102 2.87 -3.59 -6.49
N ILE A 103 3.57 -4.72 -6.38
CA ILE A 103 3.20 -5.85 -5.53
C ILE A 103 4.38 -6.28 -4.67
N LEU A 104 4.11 -6.86 -3.50
CA LEU A 104 5.12 -7.52 -2.69
C LEU A 104 5.32 -8.97 -3.18
N LEU A 105 6.57 -9.33 -3.49
CA LEU A 105 6.98 -10.72 -3.72
C LEU A 105 7.96 -11.13 -2.63
N ILE A 106 7.70 -12.27 -1.98
CA ILE A 106 8.51 -12.78 -0.87
C ILE A 106 9.26 -14.02 -1.36
N ALA A 107 10.57 -13.90 -1.57
CA ALA A 107 11.39 -14.97 -2.15
C ALA A 107 11.32 -16.32 -1.41
N ALA A 108 11.02 -16.32 -0.10
CA ALA A 108 10.83 -17.55 0.67
C ALA A 108 9.50 -18.28 0.38
N MET A 109 8.61 -17.68 -0.41
CA MET A 109 7.28 -18.19 -0.75
C MET A 109 7.08 -18.31 -2.27
N LEU A 110 8.13 -18.12 -3.07
CA LEU A 110 8.14 -18.26 -4.53
C LEU A 110 8.65 -19.65 -4.95
#